data_AF-A0AAN8NV85-F1
#
_entry.id   AF-A0AAN8NV85-F1
#
_cell.length_a   1.000
_cell.length_b   1.000
_cell.length_c   1.000
_cell.angle_alpha   90.00
_cell.angle_beta   90.00
_cell.angle_gamma   90.00
#
_symmetry.space_group_name_H-M   'P 1'
#
loop_
_entity.id
_entity.type
_entity.pdbx_description
1 polymer ?
#
loop_
_entity_poly.entity_id
_entity_poly.type
_entity_poly.pdbx_seq_one_letter_code
_entity_poly.pdbx_strand_id
1 'polypeptide(L)'
;MISRLRPTGFKVLSLTTISSPHQGSPFADYAIRFVGEKRLPRLYRILERIGLETGAFQQLTTEFMRNNFNPRTPDVKGIKYFSYGASTHPGLLSPFRAPYNIIRRVDGDNDGLVSIKSASHGIYKGTLIGPSHLDIINWTNRLKWIIKGVLGHHNKFNAIAFYLALSDMLADEGL
;
A
#
# COMPACT_ATOMS: atom_id res chain seq x y z
N MET A 1 -11.62 -1.94 9.90
CA MET A 1 -12.31 -3.00 9.13
C MET A 1 -12.90 -4.12 10.01
N ILE A 2 -12.11 -4.72 10.92
CA ILE A 2 -12.53 -5.90 11.70
C ILE A 2 -13.74 -5.65 12.61
N SER A 3 -13.88 -4.44 13.17
CA SER A 3 -15.03 -4.03 13.98
C SER A 3 -16.40 -4.12 13.28
N ARG A 4 -16.40 -4.28 11.95
CA ARG A 4 -17.62 -4.41 11.14
C ARG A 4 -17.87 -5.83 10.63
N LEU A 5 -17.00 -6.79 10.92
CA LEU A 5 -17.21 -8.19 10.53
C LEU A 5 -18.37 -8.78 11.34
N ARG A 6 -19.47 -9.15 10.67
CA ARG A 6 -20.62 -9.87 11.25
C ARG A 6 -21.27 -10.79 10.21
N PRO A 7 -21.76 -11.98 10.61
CA PRO A 7 -21.28 -12.86 11.68
C PRO A 7 -20.06 -13.69 11.22
N THR A 8 -19.14 -14.02 12.13
CA THR A 8 -17.94 -14.82 11.77
C THR A 8 -17.85 -16.10 12.59
N GLY A 9 -17.70 -17.25 11.92
CA GLY A 9 -17.37 -18.54 12.53
C GLY A 9 -15.90 -18.67 12.95
N PHE A 10 -15.21 -17.54 13.12
CA PHE A 10 -13.78 -17.47 13.44
C PHE A 10 -13.50 -16.23 14.30
N LYS A 11 -12.40 -16.30 15.04
CA LYS A 11 -11.84 -15.19 15.81
C LYS A 11 -10.61 -14.66 15.10
N VAL A 12 -10.58 -13.35 14.83
CA VAL A 12 -9.37 -12.69 14.33
C VAL A 12 -8.42 -12.43 15.49
N LEU A 13 -7.19 -12.93 15.39
CA LEU A 13 -6.17 -12.74 16.43
C LEU A 13 -5.25 -11.54 16.12
N SER A 14 -4.95 -11.32 14.84
CA SER A 14 -4.14 -10.20 14.38
C SER A 14 -4.53 -9.68 13.00
N LEU A 15 -4.12 -8.44 12.72
CA LEU A 15 -4.14 -7.81 11.41
C LEU A 15 -2.76 -7.26 11.11
N THR A 16 -2.10 -7.82 10.10
CA THR A 16 -0.84 -7.28 9.60
C THR A 16 -1.09 -6.59 8.27
N THR A 17 -0.70 -5.32 8.19
CA THR A 17 -0.82 -4.51 6.97
C THR A 17 0.56 -4.17 6.43
N ILE A 18 0.68 -4.12 5.09
CA ILE A 18 1.93 -3.83 4.42
C ILE A 18 1.65 -2.74 3.40
N SER A 19 2.30 -1.59 3.54
CA SER A 19 2.12 -0.42 2.67
C SER A 19 0.66 0.00 2.48
N SER A 20 -0.20 -0.19 3.48
CA SER A 20 -1.63 0.12 3.38
C SER A 20 -1.88 1.59 3.74
N PRO A 21 -2.66 2.36 2.96
CA PRO A 21 -2.84 3.80 3.19
C PRO A 21 -3.85 4.09 4.31
N HIS A 22 -3.51 3.81 5.58
CA HIS A 22 -4.42 4.00 6.72
C HIS A 22 -4.86 5.44 6.93
N GLN A 23 -4.01 6.40 6.54
CA GLN A 23 -4.32 7.83 6.56
C GLN A 23 -4.66 8.38 5.16
N GLY A 24 -4.85 7.49 4.18
CA GLY A 24 -5.03 7.81 2.76
C GLY A 24 -3.71 8.10 2.04
N SER A 25 -3.81 8.43 0.76
CA SER A 25 -2.68 8.77 -0.10
C SER A 25 -2.82 10.22 -0.58
N PRO A 26 -1.83 11.10 -0.33
CA PRO A 26 -1.79 12.43 -0.92
C PRO A 26 -1.83 12.42 -2.45
N PHE A 27 -1.34 11.34 -3.08
CA PHE A 27 -1.46 11.17 -4.52
C PHE A 27 -2.93 10.95 -4.96
N ALA A 28 -3.73 10.24 -4.16
CA ALA A 28 -5.15 10.09 -4.43
C ALA A 28 -5.89 11.43 -4.38
N ASP A 29 -5.60 12.24 -3.36
CA ASP A 29 -6.15 13.60 -3.25
C ASP A 29 -5.76 14.47 -4.44
N TYR A 30 -4.47 14.45 -4.82
CA TYR A 30 -3.97 15.19 -5.97
C TYR A 30 -4.67 14.77 -7.26
N ALA A 31 -4.75 13.47 -7.52
CA ALA A 31 -5.31 12.94 -8.75
C ALA A 31 -6.80 13.29 -8.87
N ILE A 32 -7.58 13.24 -7.78
CA ILE A 32 -8.99 13.66 -7.81
C ILE A 32 -9.12 15.16 -8.06
N ARG A 33 -8.33 15.99 -7.37
CA ARG A 33 -8.34 17.45 -7.56
C ARG A 33 -7.94 17.87 -8.97
N PHE A 34 -6.91 17.24 -9.54
CA PHE A 34 -6.38 17.60 -10.86
C PHE A 34 -7.30 17.15 -12.01
N VAL A 35 -7.96 16.01 -11.85
CA VAL A 35 -8.78 15.41 -12.91
C VAL A 35 -10.19 16.01 -12.93
N GLY A 36 -10.72 16.40 -11.77
CA GLY A 36 -12.10 16.86 -11.64
C GLY A 36 -13.12 15.75 -11.96
N GLU A 37 -14.34 15.86 -11.42
CA GLU A 37 -15.36 14.79 -11.55
C GLU A 37 -15.61 14.35 -12.99
N LYS A 38 -15.52 15.29 -13.95
CA LYS A 38 -15.80 15.04 -15.37
C LYS A 38 -14.75 14.17 -16.10
N ARG A 39 -13.53 14.04 -15.58
CA ARG A 39 -12.46 13.25 -16.24
C ARG A 39 -12.06 12.01 -15.43
N LEU A 40 -12.76 11.71 -14.34
CA LEU A 40 -12.57 10.49 -13.54
C LEU A 40 -12.53 9.21 -14.41
N PRO A 41 -13.40 9.02 -15.42
CA PRO A 41 -13.33 7.83 -16.28
C PRO A 41 -12.03 7.71 -17.10
N ARG A 42 -11.34 8.83 -17.37
CA ARG A 42 -10.06 8.83 -18.08
C ARG A 42 -8.90 8.52 -17.13
N LEU A 43 -8.93 9.09 -15.92
CA LEU A 43 -7.99 8.73 -14.86
C LEU A 43 -8.13 7.24 -14.53
N TYR A 44 -9.35 6.77 -14.37
CA TYR A 44 -9.66 5.36 -14.10
C TYR A 44 -9.09 4.44 -15.17
N ARG A 45 -9.27 4.74 -16.46
CA ARG A 45 -8.62 3.97 -17.54
C ARG A 45 -7.09 3.98 -17.48
N ILE A 46 -6.47 5.06 -17.00
CA ILE A 46 -5.01 5.13 -16.82
C ILE A 46 -4.58 4.29 -15.61
N LEU A 47 -5.33 4.37 -14.50
CA LEU A 47 -5.13 3.58 -13.30
C LEU A 47 -5.30 2.07 -13.57
N GLU A 48 -6.34 1.66 -14.30
CA GLU A 48 -6.56 0.30 -14.78
C GLU A 48 -5.37 -0.20 -15.61
N ARG A 49 -4.84 0.63 -16.52
CA ARG A 49 -3.67 0.27 -17.34
C ARG A 49 -2.40 0.05 -16.52
N ILE A 50 -2.31 0.64 -15.32
CA ILE A 50 -1.21 0.41 -14.38
C ILE A 50 -1.57 -0.58 -13.27
N GLY A 51 -2.72 -1.27 -13.38
CA GLY A 51 -3.16 -2.34 -12.50
C GLY A 51 -3.84 -1.88 -11.20
N LEU A 52 -4.35 -0.64 -11.15
CA LEU A 52 -5.06 -0.08 -9.99
C LEU A 52 -6.57 -0.09 -10.24
N GLU A 53 -7.32 -0.68 -9.31
CA GLU A 53 -8.80 -0.73 -9.37
C GLU A 53 -9.42 0.65 -9.13
N THR A 54 -10.40 0.99 -9.97
CA THR A 54 -10.83 2.36 -10.21
C THR A 54 -11.90 2.85 -9.26
N GLY A 55 -12.86 1.98 -8.88
CA GLY A 55 -13.87 2.29 -7.87
C GLY A 55 -13.31 2.48 -6.45
N ALA A 56 -12.14 1.91 -6.16
CA ALA A 56 -11.49 1.99 -4.85
C ALA A 56 -10.73 3.31 -4.63
N PHE A 57 -10.39 4.04 -5.70
CA PHE A 57 -9.43 5.15 -5.61
C PHE A 57 -9.93 6.34 -4.78
N GLN A 58 -11.22 6.66 -4.84
CA GLN A 58 -11.83 7.71 -3.99
C GLN A 58 -11.74 7.36 -2.50
N GLN A 59 -11.79 6.06 -2.17
CA GLN A 59 -11.71 5.59 -0.79
C GLN A 59 -10.28 5.67 -0.24
N LEU A 60 -9.28 5.83 -1.11
CA LEU A 60 -7.87 6.00 -0.73
C LEU A 60 -7.50 7.46 -0.44
N THR A 61 -8.43 8.41 -0.59
CA THR A 61 -8.18 9.82 -0.24
C THR A 61 -7.94 10.00 1.25
N THR A 62 -7.12 10.99 1.60
CA THR A 62 -6.87 11.29 3.02
C THR A 62 -8.15 11.77 3.71
N GLU A 63 -9.01 12.47 2.97
CA GLU A 63 -10.31 12.92 3.45
C GLU A 63 -11.26 11.76 3.74
N PHE A 64 -11.41 10.81 2.81
CA PHE A 64 -12.29 9.65 3.02
C PHE A 64 -11.80 8.77 4.17
N MET A 65 -10.50 8.52 4.25
CA MET A 65 -9.93 7.70 5.33
C MET A 65 -10.16 8.36 6.68
N ARG A 66 -9.91 9.67 6.81
CA ARG A 66 -10.08 10.43 8.06
C ARG A 66 -11.54 10.58 8.48
N ASN A 67 -12.42 10.95 7.55
CA ASN A 67 -13.77 11.40 7.89
C ASN A 67 -14.83 10.29 7.75
N ASN A 68 -14.53 9.21 7.03
CA ASN A 68 -15.51 8.16 6.75
C ASN A 68 -15.03 6.77 7.20
N PHE A 69 -13.91 6.27 6.68
CA PHE A 69 -13.51 4.88 6.91
C PHE A 69 -13.01 4.61 8.34
N ASN A 70 -12.04 5.40 8.83
CA ASN A 70 -11.43 5.17 10.14
C ASN A 70 -12.44 5.34 11.29
N PRO A 71 -13.28 6.40 11.35
CA PRO A 71 -14.27 6.55 12.41
C PRO A 71 -15.31 5.42 12.42
N ARG A 72 -15.65 4.89 11.24
CA ARG A 72 -16.62 3.80 11.13
C ARG A 72 -16.00 2.46 11.46
N THR A 73 -14.69 2.29 11.39
CA THR A 73 -14.06 0.99 11.54
C THR A 73 -12.94 0.97 12.58
N PRO A 74 -13.24 1.36 13.85
CA PRO A 74 -12.24 1.44 14.91
C PRO A 74 -11.59 0.08 15.17
N ASP A 75 -10.38 0.12 15.74
CA ASP A 75 -9.68 -1.07 16.19
C ASP A 75 -10.43 -1.78 17.32
N VAL A 76 -10.37 -3.11 17.32
CA VAL A 76 -11.08 -3.97 18.28
C VAL A 76 -10.10 -4.38 19.37
N LYS A 77 -10.52 -4.20 20.63
CA LYS A 77 -9.72 -4.62 21.79
C LYS A 77 -9.44 -6.12 21.75
N GLY A 78 -8.18 -6.50 21.98
CA GLY A 78 -7.75 -7.90 22.01
C GLY A 78 -7.26 -8.45 20.67
N ILE A 79 -7.29 -7.65 19.60
CA ILE A 79 -6.65 -7.97 18.32
C ILE A 79 -5.31 -7.26 18.26
N LYS A 80 -4.26 -7.95 17.80
CA LYS A 80 -2.95 -7.34 17.57
C LYS A 80 -2.89 -6.71 16.16
N TYR A 81 -2.50 -5.45 16.08
CA TYR A 81 -2.37 -4.72 14.81
C TYR A 81 -0.90 -4.47 14.52
N PHE A 82 -0.42 -4.95 13.37
CA PHE A 82 0.95 -4.76 12.91
C PHE A 82 0.95 -4.03 11.58
N SER A 83 1.99 -3.24 11.36
CA SER A 83 2.18 -2.56 10.08
C SER A 83 3.63 -2.53 9.63
N TYR A 84 3.81 -2.60 8.32
CA TYR A 84 5.07 -2.35 7.62
C TYR A 84 4.84 -1.27 6.57
N GLY A 85 5.83 -0.41 6.37
CA GLY A 85 5.87 0.52 5.25
C GLY A 85 6.94 0.11 4.25
N ALA A 86 7.00 0.81 3.12
CA ALA A 86 8.10 0.70 2.19
C ALA A 86 8.55 2.08 1.71
N SER A 87 9.80 2.16 1.28
CA SER A 87 10.39 3.36 0.70
C SER A 87 11.21 3.00 -0.51
N THR A 88 11.03 3.77 -1.58
CA THR A 88 11.76 3.57 -2.83
C THR A 88 12.27 4.90 -3.37
N HIS A 89 13.24 4.83 -4.27
CA HIS A 89 13.72 6.00 -5.02
C HIS A 89 13.55 5.68 -6.51
N PRO A 90 12.39 6.03 -7.09
CA PRO A 90 12.12 5.66 -8.47
C PRO A 90 13.03 6.45 -9.42
N GLY A 91 13.59 5.76 -10.41
CA GLY A 91 14.36 6.39 -11.49
C GLY A 91 13.53 7.38 -12.30
N LEU A 92 14.19 8.24 -13.09
CA LEU A 92 13.55 9.35 -13.81
C LEU A 92 12.43 8.91 -14.77
N LEU A 93 12.56 7.74 -15.40
CA LEU A 93 11.60 7.19 -16.36
C LEU A 93 10.54 6.29 -15.70
N SER A 94 10.55 6.13 -14.38
CA SER A 94 9.60 5.26 -13.68
C SER A 94 8.21 5.89 -13.66
N PRO A 95 7.13 5.12 -13.92
CA PRO A 95 5.76 5.62 -13.78
C PRO A 95 5.43 6.05 -12.34
N PHE A 96 6.15 5.52 -11.35
CA PHE A 96 6.00 5.90 -9.94
C PHE A 96 6.69 7.21 -9.58
N ARG A 97 7.47 7.82 -10.48
CA ARG A 97 8.25 9.03 -10.17
C ARG A 97 7.37 10.23 -9.82
N ALA A 98 6.32 10.47 -10.61
CA ALA A 98 5.40 11.58 -10.36
C ALA A 98 4.58 11.38 -9.06
N PRO A 99 3.90 10.23 -8.85
CA PRO A 99 3.25 9.91 -7.59
C PRO A 99 4.18 10.02 -6.37
N TYR A 100 5.40 9.46 -6.47
CA TYR A 100 6.42 9.53 -5.42
C TYR A 100 6.75 10.97 -5.05
N ASN A 101 6.99 11.84 -6.04
CA ASN A 101 7.35 13.23 -5.78
C ASN A 101 6.21 14.03 -5.15
N ILE A 102 4.96 13.74 -5.54
CA ILE A 102 3.77 14.37 -4.95
C ILE A 102 3.68 14.00 -3.47
N ILE A 103 3.75 12.71 -3.15
CA ILE A 103 3.67 12.22 -1.77
C ILE A 103 4.86 12.72 -0.96
N ARG A 104 6.07 12.69 -1.52
CA ARG A 104 7.29 13.13 -0.82
C ARG A 104 7.24 14.57 -0.35
N ARG A 105 6.61 15.45 -1.12
CA ARG A 105 6.43 16.85 -0.73
C ARG A 105 5.48 17.04 0.45
N VAL A 106 4.56 16.10 0.67
CA VAL A 106 3.50 16.21 1.67
C VAL A 106 3.82 15.38 2.92
N ASP A 107 4.17 14.11 2.73
CA ASP A 107 4.31 13.10 3.79
C ASP A 107 5.72 12.48 3.87
N GLY A 108 6.65 12.88 3.00
CA GLY A 108 8.02 12.38 3.01
C GLY A 108 8.18 11.00 2.35
N ASP A 109 9.05 10.17 2.92
CA ASP A 109 9.45 8.91 2.30
C ASP A 109 8.26 7.98 2.06
N ASN A 110 8.26 7.35 0.89
CA ASN A 110 7.12 6.59 0.37
C ASN A 110 7.55 5.54 -0.66
N ASP A 111 6.65 4.61 -0.93
CA ASP A 111 6.85 3.49 -1.85
C ASP A 111 6.41 3.79 -3.30
N GLY A 112 6.09 5.06 -3.58
CA GLY A 112 5.53 5.52 -4.85
C GLY A 112 4.02 5.70 -4.83
N LEU A 113 3.27 5.15 -3.87
CA LEU A 113 1.82 5.35 -3.76
C LEU A 113 1.34 5.64 -2.34
N VAL A 114 2.08 5.18 -1.33
CA VAL A 114 1.73 5.31 0.09
C VAL A 114 2.96 5.76 0.88
N SER A 115 2.78 6.78 1.72
CA SER A 115 3.83 7.26 2.62
C SER A 115 4.05 6.30 3.78
N ILE A 116 5.26 6.29 4.34
CA ILE A 116 5.55 5.53 5.57
C ILE A 116 4.61 5.95 6.70
N LYS A 117 4.36 7.26 6.80
CA LYS A 117 3.44 7.83 7.79
C LYS A 117 2.03 7.25 7.66
N SER A 118 1.49 7.19 6.45
CA SER A 118 0.16 6.62 6.21
C SER A 118 0.14 5.10 6.37
N ALA A 119 1.24 4.41 6.07
CA ALA A 119 1.39 2.97 6.27
C ALA A 119 1.46 2.54 7.74
N SER A 120 1.85 3.45 8.64
CA SER A 120 1.99 3.16 10.06
C SER A 120 0.63 3.09 10.76
N HIS A 121 0.28 1.91 11.26
CA HIS A 121 -0.93 1.62 12.05
C HIS A 121 -0.67 0.53 13.10
N GLY A 122 -1.19 0.69 14.32
CA GLY A 122 -0.87 -0.22 15.42
C GLY A 122 0.63 -0.25 15.74
N ILE A 123 1.20 -1.45 15.89
CA ILE A 123 2.62 -1.66 16.13
C ILE A 123 3.37 -1.64 14.80
N TYR A 124 4.10 -0.56 14.54
CA TYR A 124 4.93 -0.43 13.35
C TYR A 124 6.20 -1.29 13.49
N LYS A 125 6.36 -2.29 12.61
CA LYS A 125 7.46 -3.26 12.67
C LYS A 125 8.66 -2.88 11.80
N GLY A 126 8.49 -2.00 10.80
CA GLY A 126 9.61 -1.44 10.05
C GLY A 126 9.29 -1.00 8.62
N THR A 127 10.31 -0.45 7.98
CA THR A 127 10.25 0.03 6.58
C THR A 127 11.10 -0.84 5.66
N LEU A 128 10.50 -1.35 4.59
CA LEU A 128 11.21 -2.05 3.52
C LEU A 128 11.90 -1.04 2.61
N ILE A 129 13.24 -1.06 2.59
CA ILE A 129 14.03 -0.14 1.79
C ILE A 129 14.32 -0.74 0.41
N GLY A 130 13.93 -0.01 -0.65
CA GLY A 130 14.13 -0.41 -2.03
C GLY A 130 12.85 -0.71 -2.80
N PRO A 131 11.95 -1.62 -2.34
CA PRO A 131 10.79 -2.00 -3.12
C PRO A 131 9.80 -0.84 -3.29
N SER A 132 9.31 -0.67 -4.52
CA SER A 132 8.11 0.13 -4.78
C SER A 132 6.85 -0.62 -4.35
N HIS A 133 5.72 0.08 -4.32
CA HIS A 133 4.42 -0.49 -3.94
C HIS A 133 4.09 -1.83 -4.65
N LEU A 134 4.42 -1.96 -5.94
CA LEU A 134 4.21 -3.18 -6.72
C LEU A 134 5.28 -4.28 -6.50
N ASP A 135 6.47 -3.91 -6.04
CA ASP A 135 7.52 -4.90 -5.73
C ASP A 135 7.16 -5.71 -4.47
N ILE A 136 6.42 -5.12 -3.54
CA ILE A 136 6.00 -5.73 -2.27
C ILE A 136 5.16 -6.99 -2.51
N ILE A 137 4.19 -6.91 -3.42
CA ILE A 137 3.31 -8.04 -3.79
C ILE A 137 3.88 -8.91 -4.91
N ASN A 138 5.19 -8.80 -5.18
CA ASN A 138 5.91 -9.57 -6.19
C ASN A 138 5.40 -9.37 -7.64
N TRP A 139 4.64 -8.30 -7.92
CA TRP A 139 4.03 -8.06 -9.23
C TRP A 139 5.07 -7.69 -10.29
N THR A 140 6.01 -6.83 -9.93
CA THR A 140 7.13 -6.47 -10.80
C THR A 140 7.97 -7.67 -11.15
N ASN A 141 8.12 -8.66 -10.27
CA ASN A 141 8.82 -9.91 -10.55
C ASN A 141 8.07 -10.79 -11.55
N ARG A 142 6.72 -10.82 -11.55
CA ARG A 142 5.93 -11.54 -12.58
C ARG A 142 6.07 -10.90 -13.96
N LEU A 143 5.96 -9.57 -14.04
CA LEU A 143 6.20 -8.84 -15.30
C LEU A 143 7.67 -8.92 -15.75
N LYS A 144 8.60 -8.86 -14.80
CA LYS A 144 10.02 -9.08 -15.05
C LYS A 144 10.31 -10.51 -15.45
N TRP A 145 9.58 -11.53 -15.01
CA TRP A 145 9.73 -12.92 -15.51
C TRP A 145 9.37 -13.01 -17.00
N ILE A 146 8.30 -12.33 -17.42
CA ILE A 146 7.91 -12.22 -18.83
C ILE A 146 9.03 -11.51 -19.64
N ILE A 147 9.68 -10.50 -19.08
CA ILE A 147 10.74 -9.72 -19.75
C ILE A 147 12.15 -10.34 -19.56
N LYS A 148 12.39 -11.14 -18.51
CA LYS A 148 13.67 -11.78 -18.17
C LYS A 148 14.03 -12.93 -19.09
N GLY A 149 13.08 -13.46 -19.84
CA GLY A 149 13.40 -14.29 -21.01
C GLY A 149 14.28 -13.53 -22.01
N VAL A 150 14.36 -12.19 -21.92
CA VAL A 150 15.07 -11.32 -22.87
C VAL A 150 16.24 -10.54 -22.23
N LEU A 151 16.10 -9.99 -21.02
CA LEU A 151 17.13 -9.15 -20.38
C LEU A 151 17.32 -9.48 -18.90
N GLY A 152 18.40 -10.19 -18.55
CA GLY A 152 18.70 -10.62 -17.19
C GLY A 152 18.96 -9.47 -16.20
N HIS A 153 17.94 -9.09 -15.42
CA HIS A 153 18.07 -8.12 -14.31
C HIS A 153 17.63 -8.73 -12.96
N HIS A 154 18.52 -8.80 -11.97
CA HIS A 154 18.19 -9.30 -10.63
C HIS A 154 17.53 -8.21 -9.76
N ASN A 155 16.51 -8.61 -8.99
CA ASN A 155 15.79 -7.74 -8.06
C ASN A 155 16.48 -7.73 -6.69
N LYS A 156 16.51 -6.57 -6.01
CA LYS A 156 17.17 -6.41 -4.69
C LYS A 156 16.28 -6.82 -3.49
N PHE A 157 14.96 -6.88 -3.67
CA PHE A 157 14.01 -7.28 -2.61
C PHE A 157 13.45 -8.69 -2.87
N ASN A 158 13.49 -9.54 -1.84
CA ASN A 158 12.92 -10.88 -1.87
C ASN A 158 11.61 -10.90 -1.08
N ALA A 159 10.48 -10.74 -1.79
CA ALA A 159 9.15 -10.76 -1.18
C ALA A 159 8.87 -12.07 -0.43
N ILE A 160 9.32 -13.21 -0.96
CA ILE A 160 9.09 -14.53 -0.34
C ILE A 160 9.78 -14.57 1.03
N ALA A 161 11.05 -14.19 1.10
CA ALA A 161 11.78 -14.14 2.36
C ALA A 161 11.13 -13.19 3.37
N PHE A 162 10.63 -12.04 2.92
CA PHE A 162 9.90 -11.11 3.77
C PHE A 162 8.62 -11.74 4.35
N TYR A 163 7.81 -12.40 3.53
CA TYR A 163 6.58 -13.04 4.02
C TYR A 163 6.87 -14.22 4.96
N LEU A 164 7.96 -14.96 4.74
CA LEU A 164 8.41 -15.99 5.69
C LEU A 164 8.84 -15.38 7.03
N ALA A 165 9.62 -14.31 7.02
CA ALA A 165 10.02 -13.59 8.23
C ALA A 165 8.82 -12.95 8.96
N LEU A 166 7.79 -12.53 8.21
CA LEU A 166 6.55 -12.05 8.79
C LEU A 166 5.81 -13.17 9.53
N SER A 167 5.74 -14.38 8.96
CA SER A 167 5.17 -15.54 9.64
C SER A 167 5.93 -15.89 10.92
N ASP A 168 7.26 -15.85 10.89
CA ASP A 168 8.12 -16.07 12.05
C ASP A 168 7.85 -15.02 13.16
N MET A 169 7.78 -13.74 12.78
CA MET A 169 7.42 -12.64 13.68
C MET A 169 6.04 -12.83 14.34
N LEU A 170 5.06 -13.38 13.60
CA LEU A 170 3.75 -13.69 14.19
C LEU A 170 3.83 -14.83 15.20
N ALA A 171 4.64 -15.86 14.91
CA ALA A 171 4.86 -16.96 15.84
C ALA A 171 5.54 -16.49 17.14
N ASP A 172 6.53 -15.59 17.04
CA ASP A 172 7.18 -14.94 18.21
C ASP A 172 6.18 -14.13 19.05
N GLU A 173 5.17 -13.56 18.40
CA GLU A 173 4.07 -12.84 19.05
C GLU A 173 2.99 -13.77 19.64
N GLY A 174 3.17 -15.10 19.53
CA GLY A 174 2.25 -16.12 20.04
C GLY A 174 0.96 -16.24 19.23
N LEU A 175 1.02 -16.01 17.92
CA LEU A 175 -0.11 -16.04 16.99
C LEU A 175 -0.03 -17.19 15.99
#